data_AF-A0A973G3J4-F1
#
_entry.id   AF-A0A973G3J4-F1
#
_cell.length_a   1.000
_cell.length_b   1.000
_cell.length_c   1.000
_cell.angle_alpha   90.00
_cell.angle_beta   90.00
_cell.angle_gamma   90.00
#
_symmetry.space_group_name_H-M   'P 1'
#
loop_
_entity.id
_entity.type
_entity.pdbx_description
1 polymer ?
#
loop_
_entity_poly.entity_id
_entity_poly.type
_entity_poly.pdbx_seq_one_letter_code
_entity_poly.pdbx_strand_id
1 'polypeptide(L)'
;RSNNLVKHLIDTKSIGLIDAKQLFCPSSIWDETVVDLMIEFQKTRHTQEKARNIHVKQIRHIMGVTLPCYGLPVFPRSTNTHIHVENITRTLIRERGNS
;
A
#
# COMPACT_ATOMS: atom_id res chain seq x y z
N ARG A 1 24.58 -4.12 -1.26
CA ARG A 1 24.41 -4.34 -2.72
C ARG A 1 22.91 -4.29 -2.98
N SER A 2 22.42 -3.21 -3.59
CA SER A 2 21.00 -3.07 -3.93
C SER A 2 20.63 -4.09 -5.03
N ASN A 3 19.50 -4.76 -4.89
CA ASN A 3 18.97 -5.68 -5.91
C ASN A 3 18.47 -4.88 -7.12
N ASN A 4 19.38 -4.49 -8.02
CA ASN A 4 19.05 -3.74 -9.24
C ASN A 4 18.27 -4.56 -10.29
N LEU A 5 18.11 -5.88 -10.11
CA LEU A 5 17.51 -6.77 -11.10
C LEU A 5 16.01 -6.56 -11.30
N VAL A 6 15.29 -6.05 -10.29
CA VAL A 6 13.83 -5.82 -10.34
C VAL A 6 13.46 -4.34 -10.38
N LYS A 7 14.44 -3.47 -10.58
CA LYS A 7 14.25 -2.02 -10.52
C LYS A 7 13.25 -1.58 -11.58
N HIS A 8 12.23 -0.83 -11.17
CA HIS A 8 11.15 -0.30 -12.02
C HIS A 8 10.23 -1.35 -12.69
N LEU A 9 10.46 -2.65 -12.46
CA LEU A 9 9.64 -3.70 -13.06
C LEU A 9 8.39 -3.98 -12.20
N ILE A 10 7.24 -4.12 -12.86
CA ILE A 10 5.99 -4.57 -12.25
C ILE A 10 5.51 -5.82 -12.99
N ASP A 11 5.18 -6.88 -12.25
CA ASP A 11 4.53 -8.06 -12.83
C ASP A 11 3.01 -7.91 -12.79
N THR A 12 2.37 -8.14 -13.93
CA THR A 12 0.93 -8.08 -14.09
C THR A 12 0.42 -9.37 -14.73
N LYS A 13 -0.57 -10.02 -14.10
CA LYS A 13 -1.03 -11.36 -14.50
C LYS A 13 -1.49 -11.49 -15.96
N SER A 14 -1.94 -10.41 -16.59
CA SER A 14 -2.49 -10.40 -17.95
C SER A 14 -1.52 -9.88 -19.02
N ILE A 15 -0.52 -9.07 -18.65
CA ILE A 15 0.39 -8.40 -19.61
C ILE A 15 1.83 -8.92 -19.44
N GLY A 16 2.16 -9.49 -18.28
CA GLY A 16 3.52 -9.91 -17.91
C GLY A 16 4.29 -8.79 -17.22
N LEU A 17 5.62 -8.82 -17.37
CA LEU A 17 6.52 -7.81 -16.82
C LEU A 17 6.46 -6.52 -17.62
N ILE A 18 6.23 -5.41 -16.94
CA ILE A 18 6.23 -4.06 -17.51
C ILE A 18 7.34 -3.21 -16.88
N ASP A 19 8.00 -2.39 -17.68
CA ASP A 19 8.92 -1.35 -17.20
C ASP A 19 8.11 -0.08 -16.89
N ALA A 20 7.89 0.20 -15.60
CA ALA A 20 7.11 1.35 -15.15
C ALA A 20 7.76 2.68 -15.55
N LYS A 21 9.09 2.73 -15.70
CA LYS A 21 9.81 3.96 -16.08
C LYS A 21 9.62 4.30 -17.56
N GLN A 22 9.41 3.30 -18.41
CA GLN A 22 9.10 3.52 -19.83
C GLN A 22 7.64 3.88 -20.06
N LEU A 23 6.74 3.33 -19.22
CA LEU A 23 5.29 3.53 -19.34
C LEU A 23 4.78 4.83 -18.71
N PHE A 24 5.38 5.26 -17.60
CA PHE A 24 4.92 6.41 -16.82
C PHE A 24 5.95 7.54 -16.79
N CYS A 25 5.52 8.74 -16.39
CA CYS A 25 6.39 9.90 -16.28
C CYS A 25 7.54 9.64 -15.29
N PRO A 26 8.75 10.20 -15.53
CA PRO A 26 9.87 10.09 -14.59
C PRO A 26 9.53 10.56 -13.17
N SER A 27 8.61 11.51 -13.03
CA SER A 27 8.10 12.01 -11.75
C SER A 27 7.21 11.02 -10.99
N SER A 28 6.85 9.87 -11.57
CA SER A 28 6.09 8.81 -10.91
C SER A 28 7.00 7.71 -10.32
N ILE A 29 8.32 7.85 -10.47
CA ILE A 29 9.31 6.84 -10.11
C ILE A 29 10.26 7.42 -9.06
N TRP A 30 10.43 6.69 -7.95
CA TRP A 30 11.44 6.97 -6.94
C TRP A 30 12.26 5.72 -6.66
N ASP A 31 13.57 5.89 -6.55
CA ASP A 31 14.50 4.80 -6.26
C ASP A 31 14.43 4.36 -4.80
N GLU A 32 14.14 5.31 -3.90
CA GLU A 32 14.09 5.10 -2.45
C GLU A 32 12.99 5.97 -1.83
N THR A 33 12.42 5.49 -0.73
CA THR A 33 11.47 6.24 0.09
C THR A 33 11.54 5.76 1.54
N VAL A 34 11.24 6.65 2.49
CA VAL A 34 11.09 6.28 3.91
C VAL A 34 9.76 5.55 4.08
N VAL A 35 9.77 4.43 4.81
CA VAL A 35 8.56 3.65 5.09
C VAL A 35 7.93 4.16 6.39
N ASP A 36 6.86 4.94 6.24
CA ASP A 36 6.15 5.58 7.35
C ASP A 36 4.86 4.88 7.79
N LEU A 37 4.39 3.94 6.97
CA LEU A 37 3.08 3.30 7.06
C LEU A 37 3.13 1.92 6.41
N MET A 38 2.44 0.96 7.00
CA MET A 38 2.15 -0.33 6.39
C MET A 38 0.64 -0.51 6.23
N ILE A 39 0.24 -1.07 5.09
CA ILE A 39 -1.14 -1.49 4.84
C ILE A 39 -1.10 -2.98 4.49
N GLU A 40 -1.78 -3.80 5.29
CA GLU A 40 -1.84 -5.24 5.12
C GLU A 40 -3.14 -5.63 4.41
N PHE A 41 -3.04 -6.12 3.18
CA PHE A 41 -4.20 -6.57 2.42
C PHE A 41 -4.71 -7.91 2.92
N GLN A 42 -5.95 -7.93 3.42
CA GLN A 42 -6.59 -9.11 3.99
C GLN A 42 -7.60 -9.70 3.01
N LYS A 43 -7.43 -10.97 2.64
CA LYS A 43 -8.36 -11.65 1.74
C LYS A 43 -9.67 -11.93 2.47
N THR A 44 -10.75 -11.27 2.06
CA THR A 44 -12.06 -11.46 2.69
C THR A 44 -12.85 -12.56 1.99
N ARG A 45 -13.42 -13.50 2.76
CA ARG A 45 -14.25 -14.61 2.23
C ARG A 45 -15.74 -14.26 2.15
N HIS A 46 -16.21 -13.26 2.91
CA HIS A 46 -17.62 -12.90 3.02
C HIS A 46 -17.85 -11.38 2.88
N THR A 47 -18.75 -11.00 1.98
CA THR A 47 -19.14 -9.61 1.69
C THR A 47 -19.96 -8.94 2.78
N GLN A 48 -20.39 -9.70 3.81
CA GLN A 48 -21.34 -9.26 4.84
C GLN A 48 -20.69 -8.71 6.14
N GLU A 49 -19.37 -8.82 6.32
CA GLU A 49 -18.64 -8.09 7.39
C GLU A 49 -18.42 -6.60 7.03
N LYS A 50 -19.39 -6.01 6.34
CA LYS A 50 -19.35 -4.60 5.97
C LYS A 50 -19.54 -3.75 7.22
N ALA A 51 -18.58 -2.84 7.39
CA ALA A 51 -18.69 -1.56 8.09
C ALA A 51 -18.05 -1.41 9.48
N ARG A 52 -17.73 -2.46 10.25
CA ARG A 52 -17.36 -2.19 11.66
C ARG A 52 -15.88 -1.98 11.97
N ASN A 53 -14.94 -2.52 11.19
CA ASN A 53 -13.50 -2.41 11.52
C ASN A 53 -12.60 -2.35 10.28
N ILE A 54 -12.93 -1.52 9.29
CA ILE A 54 -12.23 -1.53 7.98
C ILE A 54 -10.75 -1.10 8.10
N HIS A 55 -10.35 -0.45 9.20
CA HIS A 55 -9.01 0.12 9.38
C HIS A 55 -8.54 -0.01 10.84
N VAL A 56 -8.29 -1.22 11.32
CA VAL A 56 -7.70 -1.39 12.67
C VAL A 56 -6.24 -0.93 12.60
N LYS A 57 -5.93 0.21 13.24
CA LYS A 57 -4.56 0.70 13.42
C LYS A 57 -3.86 -0.19 14.44
N GLN A 58 -2.86 -0.92 13.99
CA GLN A 58 -1.95 -1.71 14.80
C GLN A 58 -0.56 -1.09 14.74
N ILE A 59 0.32 -1.50 15.64
CA ILE A 59 1.73 -1.14 15.60
C ILE A 59 2.52 -2.38 15.16
N ARG A 60 3.39 -2.21 14.16
CA ARG A 60 4.32 -3.26 13.71
C ARG A 60 5.75 -2.80 13.93
N HIS A 61 6.60 -3.75 14.30
CA HIS A 61 8.04 -3.55 14.42
C HIS A 61 8.72 -4.28 13.26
N ILE A 62 9.36 -3.53 12.36
CA ILE A 62 10.07 -4.08 11.20
C ILE A 62 11.50 -3.54 11.26
N MET A 63 12.49 -4.43 11.34
CA MET A 63 13.91 -4.07 11.32
C MET A 63 14.27 -2.97 12.36
N GLY A 64 13.64 -3.00 13.54
CA GLY A 64 13.85 -2.01 14.60
C GLY A 64 13.06 -0.71 14.45
N VAL A 65 12.29 -0.54 13.37
CA VAL A 65 11.39 0.60 13.14
C VAL A 65 9.98 0.25 13.61
N THR A 66 9.39 1.14 14.39
CA THR A 66 7.99 1.05 14.84
C THR A 66 7.11 1.87 13.91
N LEU A 67 6.18 1.21 13.21
CA LEU A 67 5.31 1.88 12.24
C LEU A 67 3.82 1.51 12.44
N PRO A 68 2.91 2.44 12.11
CA PRO A 68 1.49 2.14 12.06
C PRO A 68 1.20 1.15 10.92
N CYS A 69 0.36 0.17 11.21
CA CYS A 69 -0.07 -0.86 10.27
C CYS A 69 -1.59 -0.92 10.23
N TYR A 70 -2.19 -0.80 9.06
CA TYR A 70 -3.64 -0.89 8.87
C TYR A 70 -4.00 -2.14 8.10
N GLY A 71 -4.88 -2.98 8.65
CA GLY A 71 -5.49 -4.07 7.87
C GLY A 71 -6.53 -3.49 6.90
N LEU A 72 -6.43 -3.83 5.62
CA LEU A 72 -7.39 -3.43 4.59
C LEU A 72 -8.01 -4.68 3.93
N PRO A 73 -9.32 -4.93 4.10
CA PRO A 73 -9.98 -6.04 3.44
C PRO A 73 -10.04 -5.84 1.92
N VAL A 74 -9.69 -6.88 1.16
CA VAL A 74 -9.77 -6.91 -0.30
C VAL A 74 -10.90 -7.84 -0.73
N PHE A 75 -11.89 -7.29 -1.43
CA PHE A 75 -13.04 -8.04 -1.93
C PHE A 75 -12.89 -8.32 -3.44
N PRO A 76 -13.29 -9.51 -3.92
CA PRO A 76 -13.28 -9.80 -5.34
C PRO A 76 -14.32 -8.91 -6.07
N ARG A 77 -13.86 -8.17 -7.09
CA ARG A 77 -14.66 -7.46 -8.11
C ARG A 77 -15.46 -6.20 -7.71
N SER A 78 -15.05 -5.39 -6.73
CA SER A 78 -15.64 -4.03 -6.61
C SER A 78 -14.89 -3.04 -5.71
N THR A 79 -13.63 -3.29 -5.34
CA THR A 79 -12.92 -2.36 -4.46
C THR A 79 -12.02 -1.44 -5.26
N ASN A 80 -12.27 -0.14 -5.13
CA ASN A 80 -11.29 0.89 -5.44
C ASN A 80 -10.20 0.89 -4.36
N THR A 81 -9.42 -0.20 -4.27
CA THR A 81 -8.41 -0.41 -3.22
C THR A 81 -7.43 0.77 -3.14
N HIS A 82 -7.11 1.37 -4.29
CA HIS A 82 -6.29 2.58 -4.37
C HIS A 82 -6.89 3.78 -3.59
N ILE A 83 -8.21 4.00 -3.66
CA ILE A 83 -8.89 5.07 -2.91
C ILE A 83 -8.80 4.83 -1.41
N HIS A 84 -8.95 3.57 -0.97
CA HIS A 84 -8.83 3.23 0.44
C HIS A 84 -7.41 3.44 0.96
N VAL A 85 -6.40 2.98 0.20
CA VAL A 85 -4.98 3.23 0.50
C VAL A 85 -4.71 4.72 0.61
N GLU A 86 -5.21 5.53 -0.33
CA GLU A 86 -5.03 6.98 -0.31
C GLU A 86 -5.69 7.63 0.92
N ASN A 87 -6.91 7.24 1.27
CA ASN A 87 -7.62 7.79 2.43
C ASN A 87 -6.93 7.48 3.77
N ILE A 88 -6.35 6.28 3.91
CA ILE A 88 -5.56 5.91 5.09
C ILE A 88 -4.31 6.81 5.17
N THR A 89 -3.58 6.95 4.06
CA THR A 89 -2.38 7.79 4.00
C THR A 89 -2.68 9.25 4.34
N ARG A 90 -3.76 9.83 3.80
CA ARG A 90 -4.19 11.20 4.12
C ARG A 90 -4.51 11.37 5.60
N THR A 91 -5.15 10.38 6.23
CA THR A 91 -5.43 10.39 7.67
C THR A 91 -4.14 10.43 8.49
N LEU A 92 -3.16 9.59 8.15
CA LEU A 92 -1.87 9.58 8.85
C LEU A 92 -1.11 10.91 8.72
N ILE A 93 -1.11 11.50 7.52
CA ILE A 93 -0.47 12.81 7.29
C ILE A 93 -1.12 13.88 8.16
N ARG A 94 -2.46 13.89 8.27
CA ARG A 94 -3.19 14.82 9.14
C ARG A 94 -2.86 14.64 10.62
N GLU A 95 -2.76 13.39 11.10
CA GLU A 95 -2.36 13.12 12.49
C GLU A 95 -0.96 13.66 12.80
N ARG A 96 -0.02 13.54 11.86
CA ARG A 96 1.36 14.04 12.03
C ARG A 96 1.48 15.57 11.93
N GLY A 97 0.70 16.23 11.07
CA GLY A 97 0.74 17.68 10.91
C GLY A 97 0.08 18.49 12.04
N ASN A 98 -0.70 17.82 12.90
CA ASN A 98 -1.35 18.41 14.07
C ASN A 98 -0.60 18.13 15.39
N SER A 99 0.59 17.51 15.33
CA SER A 99 1.48 17.24 16.47
C SER A 99 2.68 18.17 16.45
#